data_AF-A0A7L4G9X9-F1
#
_entry.id   AF-A0A7L4G9X9-F1
#
_cell.length_a   1.000
_cell.length_b   1.000
_cell.length_c   1.000
_cell.angle_alpha   90.00
_cell.angle_beta   90.00
_cell.angle_gamma   90.00
#
_symmetry.space_group_name_H-M   'P 1'
#
loop_
_entity.id
_entity.type
_entity.pdbx_description
1 polymer ?
#
loop_
_entity_poly.entity_id
_entity_poly.type
_entity_poly.pdbx_seq_one_letter_code
_entity_poly.pdbx_strand_id
1 'polypeptide(L)' 'MIEGLYKYNSDRKQFSHIPAKTLSASVDAITIHSHLWQTKRPVTPKKLLPTK' A
#
# COMPACT_ATOMS: atom_id res chain seq x y z
N MET A 1 1.76 5.69 0.26
CA MET A 1 0.42 5.21 -0.16
C MET A 1 0.58 4.02 -1.09
N ILE A 2 1.28 4.21 -2.20
CA ILE A 2 1.68 3.13 -3.12
C ILE A 2 2.97 2.49 -2.59
N GLU A 3 3.05 1.17 -2.64
CA GLU A 3 4.17 0.36 -2.15
C GLU A 3 5.06 -0.14 -3.29
N GLY A 4 4.45 -0.61 -4.39
CA GLY A 4 5.16 -1.14 -5.54
C GLY A 4 4.44 -0.86 -6.85
N LEU A 5 5.21 -0.79 -7.93
CA LEU A 5 4.73 -0.59 -9.30
C LEU A 5 5.04 -1.82 -10.15
N TYR A 6 4.12 -2.18 -11.04
CA TYR A 6 4.24 -3.36 -11.86
C TYR A 6 3.84 -3.09 -13.31
N LYS A 7 4.53 -3.76 -14.23
CA LYS A 7 4.18 -3.84 -15.65
C LYS A 7 3.68 -5.24 -15.97
N TYR A 8 2.61 -5.33 -16.74
CA TYR A 8 2.09 -6.60 -17.23
C TYR A 8 2.84 -6.99 -18.52
N ASN A 9 3.36 -8.22 -18.54
CA ASN A 9 3.91 -8.82 -19.76
C ASN A 9 2.81 -9.68 -20.38
N SER A 10 2.34 -9.31 -21.57
CA SER A 10 1.27 -10.03 -22.30
C SER A 10 1.67 -11.44 -22.70
N ASP A 11 2.91 -11.62 -23.15
CA ASP A 11 3.40 -12.90 -23.70
C ASP A 11 3.45 -13.97 -22.61
N ARG A 12 3.95 -13.58 -21.43
CA ARG A 12 4.09 -14.46 -20.27
C ARG A 12 2.89 -14.40 -19.32
N LYS A 13 1.95 -13.50 -19.58
CA LYS A 13 0.76 -13.23 -18.74
C LYS A 13 1.12 -13.06 -17.26
N GLN A 14 2.18 -12.31 -16.99
CA GLN A 14 2.72 -12.14 -15.64
C GLN A 14 3.08 -10.69 -15.36
N PHE A 15 3.04 -10.30 -14.08
CA PHE A 15 3.50 -8.99 -13.64
C PHE A 15 5.00 -9.01 -13.33
N SER A 16 5.69 -7.94 -13.74
CA SER A 16 7.09 -7.70 -13.42
C SER A 16 7.22 -6.40 -12.62
N HIS A 17 8.01 -6.43 -11.55
CA HIS A 17 8.22 -5.27 -10.69
C HIS A 17 9.03 -4.19 -11.42
N ILE A 18 8.60 -2.94 -11.29
CA ILE A 18 9.30 -1.76 -11.80
C ILE A 18 10.06 -1.14 -10.62
N PRO A 19 11.40 -1.02 -10.68
CA PRO A 19 12.19 -0.48 -9.56
C PRO A 19 12.01 1.03 -9.33
N ALA A 20 11.31 1.73 -10.21
CA ALA A 20 10.98 3.15 -10.06
C ALA A 20 9.82 3.35 -9.06
N LYS A 21 9.80 4.52 -8.42
CA LYS A 21 8.73 4.91 -7.47
C LYS A 21 7.73 5.90 -8.05
N THR A 22 7.96 6.36 -9.28
CA THR A 22 7.15 7.37 -9.96
C THR A 22 6.19 6.70 -10.93
N LEU A 23 4.92 7.10 -10.89
CA LEU A 23 3.92 6.67 -11.87
C LEU A 23 4.31 7.14 -13.27
N SER A 24 4.17 6.26 -14.25
CA SER A 24 4.42 6.54 -15.66
C SER A 24 3.41 5.81 -16.53
N ALA A 25 3.33 6.16 -17.81
CA ALA A 25 2.42 5.55 -18.76
C ALA A 25 2.68 4.04 -18.99
N SER A 26 3.83 3.51 -18.54
CA SER A 26 4.17 2.09 -18.65
C SER A 26 3.79 1.24 -17.43
N VAL A 27 3.10 1.82 -16.44
CA VAL A 27 2.67 1.11 -15.22
C VAL A 27 1.26 0.56 -15.45
N ASP A 28 1.09 -0.75 -15.26
CA ASP A 28 -0.20 -1.43 -15.45
C ASP A 28 -0.87 -1.82 -14.12
N ALA A 29 -0.09 -2.00 -13.05
CA ALA A 29 -0.60 -2.36 -11.74
C ALA A 29 0.22 -1.73 -10.61
N ILE A 30 -0.42 -1.57 -9.45
CA ILE A 30 0.17 -1.01 -8.24
C ILE A 30 -0.22 -1.84 -7.01
N THR A 31 0.63 -1.84 -5.99
CA THR A 31 0.28 -2.29 -4.64
C THR A 31 0.21 -1.09 -3.71
N ILE A 32 -0.61 -1.19 -2.65
CA ILE A 32 -0.74 -0.13 -1.64
C ILE A 32 -0.38 -0.68 -0.27
N HIS A 33 0.08 0.19 0.63
CA HIS A 33 0.46 -0.24 1.97
C HIS A 33 -0.70 -0.88 2.74
N SER A 34 -0.38 -1.98 3.44
CA SER A 34 -1.37 -2.75 4.22
C SER A 34 -2.16 -1.90 5.25
N HIS A 35 -1.54 -0.89 5.87
CA HIS A 35 -2.22 -0.03 6.86
C HIS A 35 -3.35 0.83 6.27
N LEU A 36 -3.42 0.98 4.94
CA LEU A 36 -4.52 1.66 4.27
C LEU A 36 -5.75 0.75 4.10
N TRP A 37 -5.55 -0.57 4.10
CA TRP A 37 -6.62 -1.57 4.12
C TRP A 37 -7.10 -1.88 5.54
N GLN A 38 -6.15 -1.94 6.48
CA GLN A 38 -6.47 -2.14 7.88
C GLN A 38 -7.09 -0.85 8.42
N THR A 39 -8.41 -0.85 8.58
CA THR A 39 -9.10 0.12 9.42
C THR A 39 -8.71 -0.14 10.87
N LYS A 40 -7.48 0.26 11.26
CA LYS A 40 -7.18 0.46 12.67
C LYS A 40 -8.08 1.59 13.10
N ARG A 41 -9.25 1.24 13.67
CA ARG A 41 -10.08 2.19 14.39
C ARG A 41 -9.12 2.96 15.29
N PRO A 42 -9.13 4.31 15.28
CA PRO A 42 -8.33 5.08 16.22
C PRO A 42 -8.57 4.46 17.58
N VAL A 43 -7.52 3.90 18.19
CA VAL A 43 -7.62 3.43 19.57
C VAL A 43 -7.92 4.70 20.34
N THR A 44 -9.17 4.85 20.75
CA THR A 44 -9.59 5.94 21.63
C THR A 44 -8.55 5.99 22.75
N PRO A 45 -7.89 7.14 23.00
CA PRO A 45 -6.91 7.22 24.06
C PRO A 45 -7.59 6.72 25.33
N LYS A 46 -7.09 5.63 25.92
CA LYS A 46 -7.60 5.14 27.19
C LYS A 46 -7.43 6.30 28.17
N LYS A 47 -8.56 6.89 28.58
CA LYS A 47 -8.60 7.95 29.58
C LYS A 47 -7.81 7.44 30.78
N LEU A 48 -6.64 8.01 31.02
CA LEU A 48 -5.84 7.71 32.20
C LEU A 48 -6.71 8.09 33.40
N LEU A 49 -7.27 7.08 34.06
CA LEU A 49 -7.97 7.27 35.32
C LEU A 49 -6.96 7.88 36.30
N PRO A 50 -7.30 8.96 37.03
CA PRO A 50 -6.40 9.52 38.03
C PRO A 50 -6.19 8.46 39.10
N THR A 51 -4.94 8.04 39.29
CA THR A 51 -4.56 7.26 40.46
C THR A 51 -4.77 8.15 41.68
N LYS A 52 -5.53 7.60 42.63
CA LYS A 52 -6.00 8.23 43.85
C LYS A 52 -4.86 8.68 44.77
#